data_AF-A0A431UWI4-F1
#
_entry.id   AF-A0A431UWI4-F1
#
_cell.length_a   1.000
_cell.length_b   1.000
_cell.length_c   1.000
_cell.angle_alpha   90.00
_cell.angle_beta   90.00
_cell.angle_gamma   90.00
#
_symmetry.space_group_name_H-M   'P 1'
#
loop_
_entity.id
_entity.type
_entity.pdbx_description
1 polymer ?
#
loop_
_entity_poly.entity_id
_entity_poly.type
_entity_poly.pdbx_seq_one_letter_code
_entity_poly.pdbx_strand_id
1 'polypeptide(L)'
;MFEVILMSVERFLLALIVGGGIIMAVCVRPLLLQNLKQKDKLAFVNLIEGISINVWNRYNIVAFVATAIMLALDILRIIIRIKYSYWELVLETIILFLLFLKITLDKSLKKRLLEYGNSAINSSEQNKGHQLVELLSKVILLLAIILLIIPLQI
;
A
#
# COMPACT_ATOMS: atom_id res chain seq x y z
N MET A 1 24.28 -19.68 -5.14
CA MET A 1 23.49 -19.79 -3.88
C MET A 1 23.00 -18.44 -3.39
N PHE A 2 23.88 -17.45 -3.26
CA PHE A 2 23.52 -16.10 -2.81
C PHE A 2 22.47 -15.41 -3.71
N GLU A 3 22.62 -15.47 -5.03
CA GLU A 3 21.62 -14.93 -5.99
C GLU A 3 20.24 -15.57 -5.84
N VAL A 4 20.18 -16.88 -5.61
CA VAL A 4 18.92 -17.62 -5.40
C VAL A 4 18.22 -17.15 -4.12
N ILE A 5 18.99 -16.87 -3.06
CA ILE A 5 18.45 -16.34 -1.80
C ILE A 5 17.89 -14.94 -2.03
N LEU A 6 18.66 -14.05 -2.67
CA LEU A 6 18.20 -12.69 -2.98
C LEU A 6 16.92 -12.69 -3.82
N MET A 7 16.87 -13.49 -4.87
CA MET A 7 15.70 -13.61 -5.73
C MET A 7 14.49 -14.18 -4.96
N SER A 8 14.70 -15.17 -4.10
CA SER A 8 13.61 -15.75 -3.28
C SER A 8 13.02 -14.72 -2.31
N VAL A 9 13.88 -13.92 -1.65
CA VAL A 9 13.45 -12.85 -0.76
C VAL A 9 12.66 -11.80 -1.53
N GLU A 10 13.15 -11.36 -2.68
CA GLU A 10 12.47 -10.37 -3.52
C GLU A 10 11.09 -10.85 -3.98
N ARG A 11 11.00 -12.09 -4.47
CA ARG A 11 9.73 -12.70 -4.88
C ARG A 11 8.74 -12.82 -3.71
N PHE A 12 9.22 -13.14 -2.52
CA PHE A 12 8.39 -13.16 -1.32
C PHE A 12 7.86 -11.75 -0.98
N LEU A 13 8.71 -10.72 -1.06
CA LEU A 13 8.31 -9.33 -0.80
C LEU A 13 7.28 -8.83 -1.82
N LEU A 14 7.48 -9.11 -3.11
CA LEU A 14 6.51 -8.79 -4.16
C LEU A 14 5.18 -9.53 -3.96
N ALA A 15 5.23 -10.81 -3.61
CA ALA A 15 4.02 -11.59 -3.31
C ALA A 15 3.26 -11.01 -2.10
N LEU A 16 3.98 -10.51 -1.10
CA LEU A 16 3.38 -9.85 0.06
C LEU A 16 2.69 -8.55 -0.35
N ILE A 17 3.34 -7.71 -1.16
CA ILE A 17 2.78 -6.44 -1.65
C ILE A 17 1.56 -6.72 -2.54
N VAL A 18 1.71 -7.54 -3.58
CA VAL A 18 0.62 -7.80 -4.54
C VAL A 18 -0.51 -8.58 -3.88
N GLY A 19 -0.20 -9.68 -3.19
CA GLY A 19 -1.17 -10.54 -2.53
C GLY A 19 -1.90 -9.82 -1.40
N GLY A 20 -1.17 -9.10 -0.55
CA GLY A 20 -1.78 -8.27 0.50
C GLY A 20 -2.68 -7.18 -0.09
N GLY A 21 -2.25 -6.52 -1.16
CA GLY A 21 -3.04 -5.51 -1.86
C GLY A 21 -4.36 -6.07 -2.41
N ILE A 22 -4.32 -7.25 -3.04
CA ILE A 22 -5.51 -7.94 -3.56
C ILE A 22 -6.45 -8.34 -2.43
N ILE A 23 -5.95 -8.98 -1.38
CA ILE A 23 -6.76 -9.39 -0.22
C ILE A 23 -7.44 -8.17 0.41
N MET A 24 -6.73 -7.06 0.55
CA MET A 24 -7.27 -5.83 1.11
C MET A 24 -8.35 -5.21 0.20
N ALA A 25 -8.13 -5.23 -1.11
CA ALA A 25 -9.07 -4.67 -2.09
C ALA A 25 -10.35 -5.51 -2.26
N VAL A 26 -10.24 -6.84 -2.23
CA VAL A 26 -11.34 -7.78 -2.53
C VAL A 26 -12.05 -8.25 -1.27
N CYS A 27 -11.31 -8.57 -0.21
CA CYS A 27 -11.89 -9.16 1.00
C CYS A 27 -12.20 -8.10 2.04
N VAL A 28 -11.28 -7.18 2.33
CA VAL A 28 -11.42 -6.27 3.47
C VAL A 28 -12.35 -5.09 3.16
N ARG A 29 -12.09 -4.35 2.08
CA ARG A 29 -12.88 -3.14 1.77
C ARG A 29 -14.35 -3.40 1.46
N PRO A 30 -14.73 -4.41 0.65
CA PRO A 30 -16.13 -4.69 0.36
C PRO A 30 -16.92 -5.11 1.60
N LEU A 31 -16.32 -5.94 2.48
CA LEU A 31 -16.95 -6.33 3.74
C LEU A 31 -17.19 -5.13 4.67
N LEU A 32 -16.23 -4.20 4.76
CA LEU A 32 -16.38 -2.99 5.55
C LEU A 32 -17.46 -2.06 4.96
N LEU A 33 -17.52 -1.92 3.63
CA LEU A 33 -18.54 -1.12 2.94
C LEU A 33 -19.96 -1.73 3.05
N GLN A 34 -20.09 -3.05 3.04
CA GLN A 34 -21.37 -3.73 3.27
C GLN A 34 -21.90 -3.46 4.68
N ASN A 35 -21.03 -3.53 5.69
CA ASN A 35 -21.39 -3.24 7.07
C ASN A 35 -21.76 -1.76 7.30
N LEU A 36 -21.20 -0.84 6.51
CA LEU A 36 -21.58 0.58 6.51
C LEU A 36 -22.98 0.83 5.96
N LYS A 37 -23.44 0.03 4.98
CA LYS A 37 -24.80 0.15 4.41
C LYS A 37 -25.91 -0.38 5.30
N GLN A 38 -25.59 -1.21 6.31
CA GLN A 38 -26.56 -1.97 7.10
C GLN A 38 -27.00 -1.33 8.43
N LYS A 39 -26.48 -0.16 8.84
CA LYS A 39 -26.82 0.40 10.18
C LYS A 39 -26.97 1.92 10.25
N ASP A 40 -28.12 2.36 10.79
CA ASP A 40 -28.47 3.75 11.11
C ASP A 40 -27.73 4.35 12.34
N LYS A 41 -26.72 3.67 12.89
CA LYS A 41 -26.00 4.15 14.08
C LYS A 41 -24.67 4.79 13.68
N LEU A 42 -24.63 6.13 13.69
CA LEU A 42 -23.43 6.97 13.45
C LEU A 42 -22.17 6.52 14.21
N ALA A 43 -22.32 6.04 15.45
CA ALA A 43 -21.19 5.50 16.23
C ALA A 43 -20.56 4.24 15.60
N PHE A 44 -21.36 3.43 14.91
CA PHE A 44 -20.91 2.22 14.22
C PHE A 44 -20.17 2.57 12.92
N VAL A 45 -20.59 3.64 12.23
CA VAL A 45 -19.93 4.17 11.03
C VAL A 45 -18.51 4.65 11.37
N ASN A 46 -18.37 5.47 12.43
CA ASN A 46 -17.07 5.93 12.91
C ASN A 46 -16.12 4.79 13.27
N LEU A 47 -16.64 3.75 13.92
CA LEU A 47 -15.85 2.62 14.35
C LEU A 47 -15.36 1.80 13.14
N ILE A 48 -16.23 1.55 12.15
CA ILE A 48 -15.85 0.85 10.92
C ILE A 48 -14.85 1.66 10.09
N GLU A 49 -15.06 2.98 9.93
CA GLU A 49 -14.13 3.84 9.19
C GLU A 49 -12.75 3.88 9.88
N GLY A 50 -12.72 3.95 11.21
CA GLY A 50 -11.49 3.87 11.99
C GLY A 50 -10.76 2.53 11.86
N ILE A 51 -11.50 1.40 11.89
CA ILE A 51 -10.92 0.07 11.63
C ILE A 51 -10.35 0.00 10.22
N SER A 52 -11.11 0.45 9.21
CA SER A 52 -10.69 0.48 7.82
C SER A 52 -9.35 1.20 7.67
N ILE A 53 -9.28 2.45 8.13
CA ILE A 53 -8.08 3.27 8.02
C ILE A 53 -6.89 2.61 8.75
N ASN A 54 -7.09 2.06 9.95
CA ASN A 54 -6.00 1.40 10.68
C ASN A 54 -5.48 0.15 9.97
N VAL A 55 -6.38 -0.69 9.42
CA VAL A 55 -6.00 -1.92 8.71
C VAL A 55 -5.25 -1.58 7.43
N TRP A 56 -5.75 -0.61 6.65
CA TRP A 56 -5.07 -0.09 5.46
C TRP A 56 -3.70 0.53 5.77
N ASN A 57 -3.61 1.33 6.83
CA ASN A 57 -2.35 1.94 7.23
C ASN A 57 -1.31 0.89 7.66
N ARG A 58 -1.71 -0.15 8.40
CA ARG A 58 -0.81 -1.26 8.77
C ARG A 58 -0.28 -1.97 7.53
N TYR A 59 -1.15 -2.29 6.58
CA TYR A 59 -0.74 -2.88 5.31
C TYR A 59 0.22 -1.95 4.54
N ASN A 60 -0.08 -0.65 4.43
CA ASN A 60 0.77 0.32 3.73
C ASN A 60 2.17 0.44 4.37
N ILE A 61 2.27 0.37 5.70
CA ILE A 61 3.56 0.34 6.40
C ILE A 61 4.34 -0.92 6.04
N VAL A 62 3.69 -2.10 6.04
CA VAL A 62 4.36 -3.36 5.67
C VAL A 62 4.80 -3.31 4.21
N ALA A 63 3.96 -2.84 3.30
CA ALA A 63 4.32 -2.68 1.88
C ALA A 63 5.47 -1.68 1.69
N PHE A 64 5.51 -0.61 2.47
CA PHE A 64 6.60 0.37 2.45
C PHE A 64 7.92 -0.26 2.90
N VAL A 65 7.91 -0.98 4.02
CA VAL A 65 9.10 -1.70 4.52
C VAL A 65 9.55 -2.76 3.52
N ALA A 66 8.62 -3.52 2.94
CA ALA A 66 8.94 -4.52 1.92
C ALA A 66 9.60 -3.89 0.68
N THR A 67 9.05 -2.78 0.17
CA THR A 67 9.63 -2.04 -0.96
C THR A 67 11.00 -1.45 -0.60
N ALA A 68 11.18 -0.95 0.63
CA ALA A 68 12.46 -0.42 1.09
C ALA A 68 13.54 -1.52 1.20
N ILE A 69 13.15 -2.72 1.64
CA ILE A 69 14.06 -3.88 1.66
C ILE A 69 14.43 -4.26 0.23
N MET A 70 13.49 -4.32 -0.71
CA MET A 70 13.79 -4.58 -2.13
C MET A 70 14.83 -3.61 -2.68
N LEU A 71 14.63 -2.30 -2.45
CA LEU A 71 15.57 -1.27 -2.88
C LEU A 71 16.96 -1.45 -2.27
N ALA A 72 17.02 -1.85 -0.99
CA ALA A 72 18.29 -2.17 -0.34
C ALA A 72 18.97 -3.41 -0.94
N LEU A 73 18.22 -4.42 -1.36
CA LEU A 73 18.76 -5.60 -2.05
C LEU A 73 19.32 -5.22 -3.43
N ASP A 74 18.66 -4.33 -4.16
CA ASP A 74 19.16 -3.83 -5.44
C ASP A 74 20.43 -2.99 -5.28
N ILE A 75 20.48 -2.11 -4.27
CA ILE A 75 21.72 -1.39 -3.93
C ILE A 75 22.83 -2.38 -3.55
N LEU A 76 22.50 -3.43 -2.78
CA LEU A 76 23.47 -4.47 -2.42
C LEU A 76 24.00 -5.18 -3.67
N ARG A 77 23.14 -5.54 -4.64
CA ARG A 77 23.53 -6.13 -5.93
C ARG A 77 24.51 -5.25 -6.69
N ILE A 78 24.30 -3.93 -6.71
CA ILE A 78 25.21 -2.95 -7.32
C ILE A 78 26.59 -2.98 -6.63
N ILE A 79 26.62 -2.97 -5.29
CA ILE A 79 27.86 -2.96 -4.50
C ILE A 79 28.70 -4.20 -4.76
N ILE A 80 28.07 -5.38 -4.81
CA ILE A 80 28.74 -6.67 -5.02
C ILE A 80 28.91 -7.03 -6.50
N ARG A 81 28.56 -6.11 -7.42
CA ARG A 81 28.69 -6.25 -8.88
C ARG A 81 27.97 -7.47 -9.47
N ILE A 82 26.83 -7.83 -8.89
CA ILE A 82 25.91 -8.81 -9.49
C ILE A 82 25.03 -8.08 -10.51
N LYS A 83 24.51 -8.81 -11.50
CA LYS A 83 23.57 -8.27 -12.48
C LYS A 83 22.36 -7.64 -11.79
N TYR A 84 21.97 -6.46 -12.24
CA TYR A 84 20.83 -5.71 -11.71
C TYR A 84 20.13 -4.95 -12.84
N SER A 85 18.88 -4.54 -12.62
CA SER A 85 18.08 -3.79 -13.58
C SER A 85 17.85 -2.36 -13.09
N TYR A 86 18.29 -1.36 -13.86
CA TYR A 86 18.01 0.05 -13.53
C TYR A 86 16.51 0.37 -13.52
N TRP A 87 15.71 -0.35 -14.29
CA TRP A 87 14.26 -0.15 -14.33
C TRP A 87 13.58 -0.62 -13.04
N GLU A 88 14.08 -1.68 -12.39
CA GLU A 88 13.56 -2.17 -11.11
C GLU A 88 13.78 -1.11 -10.02
N LEU A 89 15.00 -0.61 -9.91
CA LEU A 89 15.36 0.44 -8.96
C LEU A 89 14.50 1.70 -9.12
N VAL A 90 14.22 2.12 -10.36
CA VAL A 90 13.32 3.25 -10.65
C VAL A 90 11.89 2.95 -10.21
N LEU A 91 11.35 1.77 -10.53
CA LEU A 91 9.98 1.38 -10.16
C LEU A 91 9.81 1.27 -8.65
N GLU A 92 10.76 0.66 -7.95
CA GLU A 92 10.76 0.55 -6.50
C GLU A 92 10.81 1.92 -5.84
N THR A 93 11.65 2.83 -6.34
CA THR A 93 11.72 4.21 -5.85
C THR A 93 10.38 4.94 -6.03
N ILE A 94 9.72 4.77 -7.18
CA ILE A 94 8.40 5.34 -7.43
C ILE A 94 7.36 4.76 -6.46
N ILE A 95 7.32 3.43 -6.31
CA ILE A 95 6.38 2.77 -5.39
C ILE A 95 6.60 3.25 -3.95
N LEU A 96 7.84 3.38 -3.52
CA LEU A 96 8.20 3.83 -2.18
C LEU A 96 7.74 5.28 -1.94
N PHE A 97 7.93 6.16 -2.92
CA PHE A 97 7.41 7.54 -2.88
C PHE A 97 5.88 7.58 -2.82
N LEU A 98 5.19 6.78 -3.63
CA LEU A 98 3.73 6.71 -3.64
C LEU A 98 3.18 6.17 -2.30
N LEU A 99 3.84 5.17 -1.72
CA LEU A 99 3.49 4.64 -0.39
C LEU A 99 3.70 5.68 0.70
N PHE A 100 4.77 6.47 0.63
CA PHE A 100 5.01 7.58 1.56
C PHE A 100 3.89 8.64 1.50
N LEU A 101 3.49 9.05 0.29
CA LEU A 101 2.36 9.96 0.08
C LEU A 101 1.07 9.37 0.66
N LYS A 102 0.82 8.09 0.39
CA LYS A 102 -0.37 7.37 0.87
C LYS A 102 -0.43 7.35 2.41
N ILE A 103 0.67 7.02 3.08
CA ILE A 103 0.75 7.01 4.55
C ILE A 103 0.51 8.41 5.13
N THR A 104 1.03 9.45 4.47
CA THR A 104 0.85 10.85 4.89
C THR A 104 -0.61 11.29 4.77
N LEU A 105 -1.29 10.91 3.68
CA LEU A 105 -2.72 11.16 3.49
C LEU A 105 -3.59 10.39 4.50
N ASP A 106 -3.29 9.12 4.75
CA ASP A 106 -4.00 8.31 5.75
C ASP A 106 -3.91 8.93 7.15
N LYS A 107 -2.74 9.46 7.53
CA LYS A 107 -2.56 10.21 8.79
C LYS A 107 -3.38 11.49 8.82
N SER A 108 -3.43 12.24 7.71
CA SER A 108 -4.22 13.47 7.60
C SER A 108 -5.72 13.19 7.72
N LEU A 109 -6.23 12.16 7.05
CA LEU A 109 -7.63 11.71 7.15
C LEU A 109 -7.99 11.27 8.56
N LYS A 110 -7.10 10.49 9.21
CA LYS A 110 -7.29 10.08 10.61
C LYS A 110 -7.32 11.27 11.56
N LYS A 111 -6.42 12.25 11.36
CA LYS A 111 -6.39 13.48 12.16
C LYS A 111 -7.69 14.27 12.00
N ARG A 112 -8.18 14.42 10.77
CA ARG A 112 -9.46 15.10 10.49
C ARG A 112 -10.66 14.40 11.13
N LEU A 113 -10.71 13.07 11.09
CA LEU A 113 -11.76 12.32 11.80
C LEU A 113 -11.72 12.55 13.31
N LEU A 114 -10.53 12.71 13.90
CA LEU A 114 -10.40 13.02 15.33
C LEU A 114 -10.78 14.47 15.66
N GLU A 115 -10.42 15.43 14.81
CA GLU A 115 -10.65 16.86 15.05
C GLU A 115 -12.10 17.30 14.77
N TYR A 116 -12.71 16.80 13.70
CA TYR A 116 -14.02 17.24 13.24
C TYR A 116 -15.12 16.18 13.49
N GLY A 117 -14.75 14.96 13.89
CA GLY A 117 -15.70 13.91 14.25
C GLY A 117 -16.75 13.68 13.15
N ASN A 118 -18.02 13.82 13.51
CA ASN A 118 -19.15 13.54 12.62
C ASN A 118 -19.25 14.48 11.41
N SER A 119 -18.71 15.71 11.46
CA SER A 119 -18.76 16.64 10.33
C SER A 119 -17.72 16.34 9.25
N ALA A 120 -16.71 15.51 9.56
CA ALA A 120 -15.76 15.02 8.57
C ALA A 120 -16.34 13.91 7.68
N ILE A 121 -17.24 13.08 8.22
CA ILE A 121 -17.85 11.94 7.52
C ILE A 121 -18.66 12.47 6.34
N ASN A 122 -18.41 11.94 5.14
CA ASN A 122 -19.01 12.38 3.87
C ASN A 122 -18.75 13.84 3.46
N SER A 123 -17.84 14.56 4.15
CA SER A 123 -17.43 15.88 3.69
C SER A 123 -16.72 15.80 2.33
N SER A 124 -16.82 16.88 1.54
CA SER A 124 -16.15 16.97 0.23
C SER A 124 -14.65 16.68 0.33
N GLU A 125 -14.01 17.16 1.40
CA GLU A 125 -12.57 17.04 1.60
C GLU A 125 -12.17 15.62 2.00
N GLN A 126 -12.95 14.97 2.87
CA GLN A 126 -12.78 13.56 3.22
C GLN A 126 -12.92 12.65 1.99
N ASN A 127 -13.94 12.91 1.16
CA ASN A 127 -14.18 12.15 -0.06
C ASN A 127 -13.06 12.32 -1.10
N LYS A 128 -12.55 13.53 -1.29
CA LYS A 128 -11.38 13.79 -2.16
C LYS A 128 -10.14 13.04 -1.66
N GLY A 129 -9.90 13.05 -0.35
CA GLY A 129 -8.78 12.30 0.25
C GLY A 129 -8.91 10.80 0.02
N HIS A 130 -10.10 10.22 0.26
CA HIS A 130 -10.36 8.80 -0.01
C HIS A 130 -10.18 8.43 -1.49
N GLN A 131 -10.63 9.26 -2.42
CA GLN A 131 -10.42 9.06 -3.86
C GLN A 131 -8.93 9.06 -4.23
N LEU A 132 -8.15 9.98 -3.65
CA LEU A 132 -6.71 10.04 -3.89
C LEU A 132 -5.99 8.82 -3.34
N VAL A 133 -6.33 8.36 -2.12
CA VAL A 133 -5.77 7.13 -1.53
C VAL A 133 -6.12 5.90 -2.36
N GLU A 134 -7.33 5.85 -2.92
CA GLU A 134 -7.73 4.78 -3.85
C GLU A 134 -6.93 4.81 -5.15
N LEU A 135 -6.77 6.00 -5.75
CA LEU A 135 -5.97 6.16 -6.97
C LEU A 135 -4.53 5.71 -6.74
N LEU A 136 -3.89 6.17 -5.65
CA LEU A 136 -2.54 5.77 -5.27
C LEU A 136 -2.45 4.25 -5.09
N SER A 137 -3.45 3.63 -4.45
CA SER A 137 -3.49 2.18 -4.26
C SER A 137 -3.50 1.42 -5.59
N LYS A 138 -4.30 1.87 -6.56
CA LYS A 138 -4.38 1.26 -7.90
C LYS A 138 -3.06 1.39 -8.64
N VAL A 139 -2.43 2.57 -8.60
CA VAL A 139 -1.14 2.81 -9.24
C VAL A 139 -0.05 1.94 -8.61
N ILE A 140 0.05 1.90 -7.27
CA ILE A 140 1.01 1.05 -6.55
C ILE A 140 0.83 -0.42 -6.93
N LEU A 141 -0.41 -0.91 -6.94
CA LEU A 141 -0.70 -2.30 -7.27
C LEU A 141 -0.32 -2.62 -8.73
N LEU A 142 -0.62 -1.72 -9.66
CA LEU A 142 -0.24 -1.88 -11.07
C LEU A 142 1.29 -1.95 -11.21
N LEU A 143 2.03 -1.04 -10.59
CA LEU A 143 3.50 -1.03 -10.64
C LEU A 143 4.09 -2.30 -9.99
N ALA A 144 3.53 -2.75 -8.87
CA ALA A 144 3.97 -3.99 -8.21
C ALA A 144 3.69 -5.25 -9.06
N ILE A 145 2.57 -5.28 -9.80
CA ILE A 145 2.28 -6.35 -10.76
C ILE A 145 3.26 -6.30 -11.95
N ILE A 146 3.61 -5.10 -12.43
CA ILE A 146 4.63 -4.93 -13.48
C ILE A 146 5.97 -5.50 -13.01
N LEU A 147 6.41 -5.15 -11.79
CA LEU A 147 7.63 -5.72 -11.18
C LEU A 147 7.55 -7.25 -11.02
N LEU A 148 6.37 -7.80 -10.70
CA LEU A 148 6.20 -9.24 -10.55
C LEU A 148 6.29 -9.98 -11.90
N ILE A 149 5.68 -9.44 -12.96
CA ILE A 149 5.53 -10.12 -14.26
C ILE A 149 6.76 -9.92 -15.14
N ILE A 150 7.35 -8.72 -15.16
CA ILE A 150 8.54 -8.48 -15.97
C ILE A 150 9.68 -9.32 -15.39
N PRO A 151 10.25 -10.24 -16.19
CA PRO A 151 11.27 -11.14 -15.67
C PRO A 151 12.49 -10.32 -15.23
N LEU A 152 12.84 -10.47 -13.95
CA LEU A 152 14.19 -10.28 -13.42
C LEU A 152 15.14 -10.89 -14.44
N GLN A 153 15.88 -10.04 -15.15
CA GLN A 153 16.82 -10.51 -16.16
C GLN A 153 17.91 -11.33 -15.46
N ILE A 154 17.76 -12.66 -15.47
CA ILE A 154 18.80 -13.66 -15.19
C ILE A 154 20.01 -13.32 -16.06
#